data_AF-A0A7J9QES1-F1
#
_entry.id   AF-A0A7J9QES1-F1
#
_cell.length_a   1.000
_cell.length_b   1.000
_cell.length_c   1.000
_cell.angle_alpha   90.00
_cell.angle_beta   90.00
_cell.angle_gamma   90.00
#
_symmetry.space_group_name_H-M   'P 1'
#
loop_
_entity.id
_entity.type
_entity.pdbx_description
1 polymer ?
#
loop_
_entity_poly.entity_id
_entity_poly.type
_entity_poly.pdbx_seq_one_letter_code
_entity_poly.pdbx_strand_id
1 'polypeptide(L)'
;IANHINDYTLKEWTDVSTFTKTGSAVPAKETTSVKTGNGGGCLIATATYGSEMSQQVQQLRELRDNQLLQTESGTAFMGTFNDVYYSFSPIIADMERENPYFKEAVKLAITPMISSLSLMENAETESEVLSLGISVITLNLAMYLGVPAIVVVGIRKQF
;
A
#
# COMPACT_ATOMS: atom_id res chain seq x y z
N ILE A 1 -39.23 -18.80 -29.68
CA ILE A 1 -38.31 -19.50 -30.62
C ILE A 1 -38.33 -18.66 -31.90
N ALA A 2 -37.31 -17.97 -32.39
CA ALA A 2 -35.93 -17.75 -31.99
C ALA A 2 -35.41 -16.46 -32.68
N ASN A 3 -34.38 -15.84 -32.08
CA ASN A 3 -33.24 -15.12 -32.67
C ASN A 3 -33.39 -14.22 -33.92
N HIS A 4 -33.01 -12.94 -33.75
CA HIS A 4 -31.83 -12.42 -34.45
C HIS A 4 -31.21 -11.25 -33.68
N ILE A 5 -29.93 -11.38 -33.35
CA ILE A 5 -29.12 -10.47 -32.54
C ILE A 5 -28.34 -9.52 -33.47
N ASN A 6 -28.46 -8.22 -33.17
CA ASN A 6 -27.54 -7.08 -33.28
C ASN A 6 -26.29 -7.17 -34.18
N ASP A 7 -26.26 -6.27 -35.19
CA ASP A 7 -25.10 -5.91 -36.03
C ASP A 7 -24.81 -4.39 -35.94
N TYR A 8 -24.64 -3.86 -34.72
CA TYR A 8 -24.42 -2.42 -34.47
C TYR A 8 -23.13 -2.11 -33.67
N THR A 9 -22.15 -3.00 -33.64
CA THR A 9 -20.99 -2.86 -32.74
C THR A 9 -19.66 -2.49 -33.39
N LEU A 10 -19.59 -1.94 -34.60
CA LEU A 10 -18.29 -1.64 -35.24
C LEU A 10 -18.22 -0.33 -36.06
N LYS A 11 -18.99 0.72 -35.71
CA LYS A 11 -18.94 1.97 -36.51
C LYS A 11 -18.90 3.32 -35.79
N GLU A 12 -18.71 3.36 -34.46
CA GLU A 12 -18.69 4.63 -33.71
C GLU A 12 -17.44 4.83 -32.83
N TRP A 13 -16.25 4.50 -33.33
CA TRP A 13 -14.99 4.75 -32.61
C TRP A 13 -14.00 5.68 -33.33
N THR A 14 -14.44 6.45 -34.33
CA THR A 14 -13.53 7.30 -35.11
C THR A 14 -13.85 8.79 -35.11
N ASP A 15 -14.71 9.32 -34.23
CA ASP A 15 -15.12 10.74 -34.32
C ASP A 15 -15.19 11.51 -32.99
N VAL A 16 -14.21 11.33 -32.09
CA VAL A 16 -14.06 12.22 -30.93
C VAL A 16 -12.60 12.66 -30.81
N SER A 17 -12.14 13.44 -31.78
CA SER A 17 -10.89 14.18 -31.66
C SER A 17 -11.00 15.56 -32.29
N THR A 18 -11.99 16.37 -31.90
CA THR A 18 -11.92 17.84 -32.06
C THR A 18 -12.95 18.52 -31.15
N PHE A 19 -12.54 19.11 -30.02
CA PHE A 19 -13.18 20.32 -29.50
C PHE A 19 -12.21 21.04 -28.54
N THR A 20 -11.65 22.14 -29.01
CA THR A 20 -10.91 23.11 -28.19
C THR A 20 -11.83 24.21 -27.68
N LYS A 21 -11.49 24.72 -26.49
CA LYS A 21 -11.65 26.10 -25.99
C LYS A 21 -12.88 26.44 -25.13
N THR A 22 -12.54 27.00 -23.95
CA THR A 22 -13.18 28.11 -23.20
C THR A 22 -13.77 27.76 -21.84
N GLY A 23 -13.09 28.22 -20.78
CA GLY A 23 -13.68 28.96 -19.65
C GLY A 23 -14.59 28.24 -18.63
N SER A 24 -14.37 28.60 -17.36
CA SER A 24 -15.22 28.39 -16.17
C SER A 24 -15.12 27.07 -15.40
N ALA A 25 -14.62 27.23 -14.16
CA ALA A 25 -15.01 26.58 -12.91
C ALA A 25 -15.66 25.19 -13.03
N VAL A 26 -14.87 24.15 -12.70
CA VAL A 26 -15.39 22.80 -12.46
C VAL A 26 -15.30 22.52 -10.95
N PRO A 27 -16.40 22.16 -10.28
CA PRO A 27 -16.36 21.75 -8.88
C PRO A 27 -15.51 20.48 -8.76
N ALA A 28 -14.79 20.35 -7.65
CA ALA A 28 -13.98 19.19 -7.31
C ALA A 28 -14.83 17.90 -7.42
N LYS A 29 -14.78 17.27 -8.59
CA LYS A 29 -15.29 15.93 -8.80
C LYS A 29 -14.12 15.02 -8.47
N GLU A 30 -14.12 14.50 -7.24
CA GLU A 30 -13.42 13.27 -6.90
C GLU A 30 -13.64 12.31 -8.05
N THR A 31 -12.58 12.11 -8.84
CA THR A 31 -12.54 11.02 -9.79
C THR A 31 -12.33 9.81 -8.90
N THR A 32 -13.44 9.22 -8.45
CA THR A 32 -13.52 7.82 -8.05
C THR A 32 -13.09 7.03 -9.28
N SER A 33 -11.77 6.91 -9.45
CA SER A 33 -11.15 5.94 -10.31
C SER A 33 -11.39 4.60 -9.65
N VAL A 34 -12.58 4.05 -9.86
CA VAL A 34 -12.79 2.61 -9.79
C VAL A 34 -11.98 2.03 -10.95
N LYS A 35 -10.66 1.97 -10.78
CA LYS A 35 -9.82 1.03 -11.49
C LYS A 35 -10.08 -0.32 -10.81
N THR A 36 -11.14 -0.99 -11.24
CA THR A 36 -11.24 -2.45 -11.11
C THR A 36 -10.20 -3.06 -12.05
N GLY A 37 -8.95 -2.99 -11.62
CA GLY A 37 -7.81 -3.52 -12.34
C GLY A 37 -6.66 -3.68 -11.37
N ASN A 38 -6.74 -4.70 -10.49
CA ASN A 38 -5.65 -5.37 -9.78
C ASN A 38 -4.46 -4.51 -9.29
N GLY A 39 -4.68 -3.24 -8.96
CA GLY A 39 -3.64 -2.30 -8.60
C GLY A 39 -3.28 -2.50 -7.15
N GLY A 40 -2.12 -3.12 -6.90
CA GLY A 40 -1.61 -3.38 -5.57
C GLY A 40 -1.24 -2.08 -4.84
N GLY A 41 -2.25 -1.41 -4.27
CA GLY A 41 -2.11 -0.17 -3.51
C GLY A 41 -1.84 -0.41 -2.03
N CYS A 42 -1.11 0.51 -1.40
CA CYS A 42 -0.87 0.50 0.05
C CYS A 42 -2.12 0.99 0.81
N LEU A 43 -3.19 0.18 0.87
CA LEU A 43 -4.50 0.51 1.47
C LEU A 43 -4.39 0.95 2.94
N ILE A 44 -3.69 0.19 3.78
CA ILE A 44 -3.48 0.50 5.21
C ILE A 44 -2.72 1.82 5.35
N ALA A 45 -1.58 1.96 4.66
CA ALA A 45 -0.79 3.19 4.74
C ALA A 45 -1.57 4.41 4.22
N THR A 46 -2.42 4.24 3.21
CA THR A 46 -3.29 5.29 2.68
C THR A 46 -4.36 5.71 3.69
N ALA A 47 -5.01 4.76 4.35
CA ALA A 47 -5.98 5.04 5.40
C ALA A 47 -5.30 5.72 6.61
N THR A 48 -4.08 5.29 6.94
CA THR A 48 -3.31 5.81 8.06
C THR A 48 -2.75 7.22 7.82
N TYR A 49 -2.14 7.48 6.66
CA TYR A 49 -1.57 8.80 6.33
C TYR A 49 -2.56 9.73 5.62
N GLY A 50 -3.77 9.25 5.33
CA GLY A 50 -4.89 10.02 4.79
C GLY A 50 -4.79 10.37 3.31
N SER A 51 -3.69 10.00 2.64
CA SER A 51 -3.53 10.23 1.21
C SER A 51 -2.57 9.23 0.61
N GLU A 52 -2.90 8.75 -0.59
CA GLU A 52 -1.98 7.99 -1.43
C GLU A 52 -0.78 8.84 -1.86
N MET A 53 -0.89 10.17 -1.84
CA MET A 53 0.18 11.10 -2.17
C MET A 53 0.98 11.56 -0.95
N SER A 54 0.79 10.92 0.21
CA SER A 54 1.62 11.16 1.37
C SER A 54 3.05 10.68 1.12
N GLN A 55 4.03 11.40 1.70
CA GLN A 55 5.45 11.08 1.55
C GLN A 55 5.75 9.62 1.92
N GLN A 56 5.12 9.12 2.99
CA GLN A 56 5.32 7.77 3.49
C GLN A 56 4.82 6.70 2.50
N VAL A 57 3.67 6.92 1.86
CA VAL A 57 3.14 5.99 0.86
C VAL A 57 3.98 6.02 -0.41
N GLN A 58 4.50 7.20 -0.80
CA GLN A 58 5.38 7.32 -1.96
C GLN A 58 6.73 6.64 -1.74
N GLN A 59 7.34 6.82 -0.56
CA GLN A 59 8.57 6.10 -0.18
C GLN A 59 8.41 4.58 -0.28
N LEU A 60 7.27 4.04 0.16
CA LEU A 60 7.00 2.60 0.05
C LEU A 60 6.86 2.14 -1.41
N ARG A 61 6.27 2.97 -2.28
CA ARG A 61 6.15 2.68 -3.71
C ARG A 61 7.51 2.71 -4.40
N GLU A 62 8.30 3.74 -4.15
CA GLU A 62 9.65 3.87 -4.69
C GLU A 62 10.52 2.70 -4.25
N LEU A 63 10.50 2.33 -2.97
CA LEU A 63 11.26 1.17 -2.48
C LEU A 63 10.80 -0.14 -3.14
N ARG A 64 9.48 -0.34 -3.26
CA ARG A 64 8.94 -1.53 -3.94
C ARG A 64 9.39 -1.58 -5.39
N ASP A 65 9.19 -0.51 -6.14
CA ASP A 65 9.34 -0.48 -7.58
C ASP A 65 10.82 -0.43 -8.01
N ASN A 66 11.66 0.29 -7.25
CA ASN A 66 13.05 0.50 -7.59
C ASN A 66 14.01 -0.53 -6.96
N GLN A 67 13.69 -1.10 -5.80
CA GLN A 67 14.60 -2.02 -5.12
C GLN A 67 14.05 -3.46 -5.06
N LEU A 68 12.82 -3.64 -4.57
CA LEU A 68 12.30 -4.98 -4.33
C LEU A 68 11.95 -5.72 -5.63
N LEU A 69 11.27 -5.05 -6.56
CA LEU A 69 10.89 -5.64 -7.84
C LEU A 69 12.04 -5.74 -8.86
N GLN A 70 13.21 -5.15 -8.56
CA GLN A 70 14.41 -5.30 -9.39
C GLN A 70 15.21 -6.56 -9.05
N THR A 71 14.83 -7.30 -8.01
CA THR A 71 15.51 -8.53 -7.56
C THR A 71 14.58 -9.73 -7.61
N GLU A 72 15.13 -10.93 -7.86
CA GLU A 72 14.33 -12.16 -7.87
C GLU A 72 13.72 -12.44 -6.49
N SER A 73 14.53 -12.29 -5.44
CA SER A 73 14.12 -12.52 -4.05
C SER A 73 13.07 -11.51 -3.57
N GLY A 74 13.20 -10.23 -3.91
CA GLY A 74 12.23 -9.19 -3.56
C GLY A 74 10.90 -9.37 -4.30
N THR A 75 10.93 -9.82 -5.56
CA THR A 75 9.73 -10.12 -6.33
C THR A 75 8.96 -11.32 -5.74
N ALA A 76 9.66 -12.39 -5.38
CA ALA A 76 9.04 -13.56 -4.74
C ALA A 76 8.43 -13.21 -3.37
N PHE A 77 9.15 -12.41 -2.57
CA PHE A 77 8.63 -11.89 -1.30
C PHE A 77 7.37 -11.06 -1.51
N MET A 78 7.39 -10.11 -2.45
CA MET A 78 6.25 -9.23 -2.74
C MET A 78 5.03 -10.01 -3.24
N GLY A 79 5.21 -11.08 -4.02
CA GLY A 79 4.11 -11.96 -4.41
C GLY A 79 3.40 -12.56 -3.19
N THR A 80 4.16 -13.22 -2.32
CA THR A 80 3.63 -13.84 -1.09
C THR A 80 3.03 -12.80 -0.14
N PHE A 81 3.72 -11.66 0.02
CA PHE A 81 3.27 -10.57 0.86
C PHE A 81 1.95 -10.00 0.35
N ASN A 82 1.81 -9.75 -0.95
CA ASN A 82 0.59 -9.19 -1.55
C ASN A 82 -0.61 -10.09 -1.30
N ASP A 83 -0.48 -11.41 -1.48
CA ASP A 83 -1.58 -12.35 -1.28
C ASP A 83 -2.14 -12.27 0.15
N VAL A 84 -1.25 -12.24 1.15
CA VAL A 84 -1.66 -12.10 2.55
C VAL A 84 -2.15 -10.67 2.81
N TYR A 85 -1.43 -9.65 2.33
CA TYR A 85 -1.76 -8.24 2.54
C TYR A 85 -3.17 -7.88 2.05
N TYR A 86 -3.54 -8.30 0.85
CA TYR A 86 -4.88 -8.01 0.31
C TYR A 86 -5.97 -8.86 0.95
N SER A 87 -5.65 -9.95 1.65
CA SER A 87 -6.65 -10.77 2.33
C SER A 87 -7.23 -10.08 3.57
N PHE A 88 -6.47 -9.16 4.21
CA PHE A 88 -6.90 -8.47 5.43
C PHE A 88 -6.94 -6.94 5.31
N SER A 89 -6.17 -6.34 4.39
CA SER A 89 -6.02 -4.88 4.32
C SER A 89 -7.32 -4.09 4.10
N PRO A 90 -8.33 -4.56 3.33
CA PRO A 90 -9.58 -3.82 3.20
C PRO A 90 -10.30 -3.63 4.54
N ILE A 91 -10.36 -4.70 5.35
CA ILE A 91 -11.01 -4.70 6.66
C ILE A 91 -10.31 -3.71 7.60
N ILE A 92 -8.98 -3.75 7.65
CA ILE A 92 -8.20 -2.84 8.50
C ILE A 92 -8.35 -1.39 8.05
N ALA A 93 -8.31 -1.13 6.73
CA ALA A 93 -8.48 0.22 6.19
C ALA A 93 -9.87 0.79 6.49
N ASP A 94 -10.92 -0.03 6.48
CA ASP A 94 -12.27 0.38 6.87
C ASP A 94 -12.34 0.68 8.38
N MET A 95 -11.74 -0.16 9.23
CA MET A 95 -11.65 0.10 10.67
C MET A 95 -10.91 1.40 11.00
N GLU A 96 -9.86 1.75 10.25
CA GLU A 96 -9.13 3.02 10.40
C GLU A 96 -9.98 4.24 10.04
N ARG A 97 -10.90 4.11 9.08
CA ARG A 97 -11.83 5.18 8.70
C ARG A 97 -12.91 5.39 9.76
N GLU A 98 -13.35 4.31 10.41
CA GLU A 98 -14.39 4.35 11.44
C GLU A 98 -13.88 4.87 12.78
N ASN A 99 -12.64 4.53 13.16
CA ASN A 99 -12.10 4.86 14.48
C ASN A 99 -10.75 5.60 14.42
N PRO A 100 -10.71 6.91 14.73
CA PRO A 100 -9.47 7.70 14.70
C PRO A 100 -8.43 7.25 15.74
N TYR A 101 -8.84 6.64 16.86
CA TYR A 101 -7.89 6.07 17.83
C TYR A 101 -7.24 4.80 17.30
N PHE A 102 -8.00 3.97 16.58
CA PHE A 102 -7.45 2.79 15.91
C PHE A 102 -6.45 3.19 14.83
N LYS A 103 -6.76 4.22 14.05
CA LYS A 103 -5.83 4.83 13.09
C LYS A 103 -4.50 5.24 13.72
N GLU A 104 -4.52 5.96 14.85
CA GLU A 104 -3.28 6.35 15.53
C GLU A 104 -2.52 5.14 16.11
N ALA A 105 -3.22 4.09 16.55
CA ALA A 105 -2.57 2.86 16.97
C ALA A 105 -1.88 2.14 15.79
N VAL A 106 -2.55 2.04 14.64
CA VAL A 106 -1.95 1.48 13.42
C VAL A 106 -0.78 2.33 12.97
N LYS A 107 -0.91 3.66 13.00
CA LYS A 107 0.18 4.60 12.70
C LYS A 107 1.40 4.39 13.58
N LEU A 108 1.22 4.25 14.90
CA LEU A 108 2.30 3.96 15.84
C LEU A 108 2.97 2.62 15.55
N ALA A 109 2.19 1.63 15.11
CA ALA A 109 2.75 0.35 14.67
C ALA A 109 3.55 0.53 13.37
N ILE A 110 2.94 1.00 12.28
CA ILE A 110 3.59 0.99 10.96
C ILE A 110 4.73 2.01 10.81
N THR A 111 4.78 3.07 11.62
CA THR A 111 5.82 4.11 11.52
C THR A 111 7.24 3.56 11.67
N PRO A 112 7.62 2.82 12.74
CA PRO A 112 8.95 2.22 12.86
C PRO A 112 9.27 1.24 11.72
N MET A 113 8.27 0.56 11.17
CA MET A 113 8.44 -0.29 9.98
C MET A 113 8.82 0.55 8.75
N ILE A 114 8.13 1.66 8.49
CA ILE A 114 8.42 2.55 7.36
C ILE A 114 9.80 3.20 7.50
N SER A 115 10.17 3.65 8.70
CA SER A 115 11.50 4.21 8.94
C SER A 115 12.62 3.18 8.76
N SER A 116 12.42 1.92 9.16
CA SER A 116 13.42 0.86 8.92
C SER A 116 13.54 0.49 7.44
N LEU A 117 12.44 0.56 6.67
CA LEU A 117 12.43 0.35 5.23
C LEU A 117 13.22 1.43 4.45
N SER A 118 13.22 2.68 4.90
CA SER A 118 14.07 3.72 4.27
C SER A 118 15.57 3.42 4.36
N LEU A 119 16.01 2.57 5.29
CA LEU A 119 17.42 2.13 5.35
C LEU A 119 17.76 1.16 4.22
N MET A 120 16.77 0.51 3.62
CA MET A 120 16.94 -0.42 2.49
C MET A 120 17.08 0.29 1.15
N GLU A 121 16.88 1.60 1.08
CA GLU A 121 16.92 2.38 -0.16
C GLU A 121 18.29 2.32 -0.86
N ASN A 122 19.38 1.96 -0.17
CA ASN A 122 20.72 1.86 -0.74
C ASN A 122 21.15 0.42 -1.08
N ALA A 123 20.23 -0.56 -1.04
CA ALA A 123 20.53 -1.94 -1.38
C ALA A 123 20.62 -2.10 -2.90
N GLU A 124 21.82 -2.31 -3.45
CA GLU A 124 22.01 -2.44 -4.91
C GLU A 124 22.12 -3.89 -5.37
N THR A 125 22.35 -4.82 -4.43
CA THR A 125 22.57 -6.25 -4.73
C THR A 125 21.48 -7.16 -4.14
N GLU A 126 21.26 -8.32 -4.76
CA GLU A 126 20.27 -9.30 -4.28
C GLU A 126 20.55 -9.77 -2.84
N SER A 127 21.82 -9.93 -2.48
CA SER A 127 22.25 -10.30 -1.14
C SER A 127 21.99 -9.20 -0.10
N GLU A 128 22.11 -7.93 -0.48
CA GLU A 128 21.78 -6.80 0.39
C GLU A 128 20.28 -6.69 0.60
N VAL A 129 19.47 -6.82 -0.46
CA VAL A 129 18.01 -6.83 -0.33
C VAL A 129 17.55 -7.95 0.61
N LEU A 130 18.14 -9.15 0.48
CA LEU A 130 17.81 -10.28 1.34
C LEU A 130 18.24 -10.06 2.79
N SER A 131 19.50 -9.63 3.01
CA SER A 131 20.06 -9.44 4.35
C SER A 131 19.41 -8.27 5.08
N LEU A 132 19.17 -7.15 4.39
CA LEU A 132 18.45 -6.00 4.93
C LEU A 132 16.97 -6.33 5.15
N GLY A 133 16.34 -7.09 4.25
CA GLY A 133 14.97 -7.56 4.44
C GLY A 133 14.81 -8.39 5.72
N ILE A 134 15.70 -9.37 5.92
CA ILE A 134 15.72 -10.19 7.15
C ILE A 134 16.02 -9.34 8.39
N SER A 135 16.95 -8.39 8.28
CA SER A 135 17.29 -7.46 9.37
C SER A 135 16.10 -6.61 9.78
N VAL A 136 15.37 -6.03 8.81
CA VAL A 136 14.18 -5.21 9.05
C VAL A 136 13.06 -6.05 9.67
N ILE A 137 12.83 -7.28 9.19
CA ILE A 137 11.84 -8.19 9.79
C ILE A 137 12.22 -8.50 11.25
N THR A 138 13.48 -8.85 11.49
CA THR A 138 13.98 -9.19 12.83
C THR A 138 13.86 -8.01 13.78
N LEU A 139 14.22 -6.80 13.33
CA LEU A 139 14.13 -5.58 14.12
C LEU A 139 12.68 -5.23 14.46
N ASN A 140 11.76 -5.34 13.49
CA ASN A 140 10.33 -5.11 13.72
C ASN A 140 9.78 -6.13 14.73
N LEU A 141 10.06 -7.43 14.56
CA LEU A 141 9.62 -8.46 15.52
C LEU A 141 10.18 -8.21 16.92
N ALA A 142 11.46 -7.86 17.03
CA ALA A 142 12.11 -7.54 18.30
C ALA A 142 11.45 -6.33 18.97
N MET A 143 11.09 -5.30 18.20
CA MET A 143 10.39 -4.13 18.73
C MET A 143 8.96 -4.49 19.19
N TYR A 144 8.17 -5.12 18.32
CA TYR A 144 6.76 -5.44 18.58
C TYR A 144 6.55 -6.47 19.68
N LEU A 145 7.48 -7.42 19.87
CA LEU A 145 7.39 -8.42 20.94
C LEU A 145 8.21 -8.01 22.16
N GLY A 146 9.39 -7.41 21.95
CA GLY A 146 10.31 -7.05 23.02
C GLY A 146 9.78 -5.94 23.92
N VAL A 147 9.25 -4.85 23.35
CA VAL A 147 8.73 -3.73 24.16
C VAL A 147 7.56 -4.20 25.05
N PRO A 148 6.50 -4.87 24.53
CA PRO A 148 5.44 -5.38 25.38
C PRO A 148 5.93 -6.43 26.40
N ALA A 149 6.86 -7.31 26.04
CA ALA A 149 7.40 -8.31 26.96
C ALA A 149 8.13 -7.67 28.15
N ILE A 150 8.97 -6.67 27.90
CA ILE A 150 9.68 -5.93 28.96
C ILE A 150 8.69 -5.21 29.87
N VAL A 151 7.66 -4.56 29.31
CA VAL A 151 6.61 -3.90 30.09
C VAL A 151 5.87 -4.89 31.00
N VAL A 152 5.44 -6.04 30.46
CA VAL A 152 4.72 -7.06 31.24
C VAL A 152 5.59 -7.65 32.35
N VAL A 153 6.86 -7.96 32.06
CA VAL A 153 7.81 -8.47 33.07
C VAL A 153 8.12 -7.41 34.13
N GLY A 154 8.25 -6.15 33.72
CA GLY A 154 8.47 -5.01 34.62
C GLY A 154 7.31 -4.82 35.61
N ILE A 155 6.07 -4.85 35.11
CA ILE A 155 4.87 -4.76 35.96
C ILE A 155 4.81 -5.95 36.93
N ARG A 156 5.07 -7.17 36.45
CA ARG A 156 5.12 -8.38 37.29
C ARG A 156 6.22 -8.39 38.34
N LYS A 157 7.25 -7.55 38.20
CA LYS A 157 8.32 -7.39 39.21
C LYS A 157 7.98 -6.32 40.24
N GLN A 158 7.06 -5.41 39.94
CA GLN A 158 6.60 -4.36 40.86
C GLN A 158 5.45 -4.81 41.77
N PHE A 159 4.70 -5.84 41.37
CA PHE A 159 3.68 -6.52 42.17
C PHE A 159 4.23 -7.85 42.71
#